data_AF-A0A7K2QDY5-F1
#
_entry.id   AF-A0A7K2QDY5-F1
#
_cell.length_a   1.000
_cell.length_b   1.000
_cell.length_c   1.000
_cell.angle_alpha   90.00
_cell.angle_beta   90.00
_cell.angle_gamma   90.00
#
_symmetry.space_group_name_H-M   'P 1'
#
loop_
_entity.id
_entity.type
_entity.pdbx_description
1 polymer ?
#
loop_
_entity_poly.entity_id
_entity_poly.type
_entity_poly.pdbx_seq_one_letter_code
_entity_poly.pdbx_strand_id
1 'polypeptide(L)'
;GYFLTTIALFLVFVVTLVIQLRARRYNPFSYWTVILSTSTAGTTTSDFMNRDASAKYLSNGTEKLGWGPQGLGLGYPVGAAILISALLAIFVVWKLSGMTFEIRDIVTFKGEALFWAAILVSNTLGTSMGDFLSDSSGLGYAGGALLVTGTIAVLVALMKVPPVPKVLLFWIAFVLTRPLGATAGDFLTKPTSKGGLDLGTAGSSAVLLAVLFGLMAYATAQERRASAP
;
A
#
# COMPACT_ATOMS: atom_id res chain seq x y z
N GLY A 1 17.72 -9.47 8.84
CA GLY A 1 16.60 -10.14 9.52
C GLY A 1 15.42 -9.21 9.58
N TYR A 2 14.17 -9.72 9.57
CA TYR A 2 12.97 -8.88 9.45
C TYR A 2 12.94 -7.74 10.46
N PHE A 3 13.20 -8.01 11.74
CA PHE A 3 13.23 -6.98 12.77
C PHE A 3 14.19 -5.81 12.47
N LEU A 4 15.45 -6.12 12.16
CA LEU A 4 16.44 -5.09 11.83
C LEU A 4 16.07 -4.32 10.55
N THR A 5 15.57 -5.03 9.53
CA THR A 5 15.14 -4.40 8.27
C THR A 5 13.93 -3.51 8.49
N THR A 6 12.93 -3.96 9.26
CA THR A 6 11.74 -3.17 9.62
C THR A 6 12.14 -1.94 10.41
N ILE A 7 13.00 -2.05 11.43
CA ILE A 7 13.48 -0.89 12.19
C ILE A 7 14.24 0.08 11.28
N ALA A 8 15.17 -0.42 10.47
CA ALA A 8 15.97 0.42 9.59
C ALA A 8 15.10 1.19 8.59
N LEU A 9 14.17 0.51 7.90
CA LEU A 9 13.27 1.14 6.92
C LEU A 9 12.26 2.07 7.60
N PHE A 10 11.77 1.73 8.78
CA PHE A 10 10.90 2.61 9.55
C PHE A 10 11.63 3.88 9.98
N LEU A 11 12.89 3.77 10.44
CA LEU A 11 13.72 4.94 10.76
C LEU A 11 13.99 5.80 9.52
N VAL A 12 14.27 5.18 8.36
CA VAL A 12 14.40 5.90 7.09
C VAL A 12 13.11 6.66 6.78
N PHE A 13 11.95 6.04 6.93
CA PHE A 13 10.65 6.70 6.76
C PHE A 13 10.46 7.87 7.74
N VAL A 14 10.80 7.71 9.01
CA VAL A 14 10.70 8.80 10.00
C VAL A 14 11.59 9.97 9.61
N VAL A 15 12.84 9.71 9.19
CA VAL A 15 13.77 10.76 8.76
C VAL A 15 13.25 11.49 7.52
N THR A 16 12.81 10.76 6.49
CA THR A 16 12.29 11.37 5.25
C THR A 16 11.00 12.15 5.54
N LEU A 17 10.13 11.64 6.40
CA LEU A 17 8.91 12.31 6.84
C LEU A 17 9.23 13.62 7.57
N VAL A 18 10.17 13.61 8.51
CA VAL A 18 10.58 14.82 9.22
C VAL A 18 11.15 15.87 8.26
N ILE A 19 11.93 15.45 7.26
CA ILE A 19 12.45 16.35 6.21
C ILE A 19 11.28 16.98 5.43
N GLN A 20 10.30 16.17 5.03
CA GLN A 20 9.12 16.62 4.30
C GLN A 20 8.27 17.60 5.13
N LEU A 21 7.97 17.27 6.38
CA LEU A 21 7.17 18.12 7.28
C LEU A 21 7.86 19.45 7.63
N ARG A 22 9.19 19.53 7.50
CA ARG A 22 9.97 20.76 7.71
C ARG A 22 10.15 21.59 6.45
N ALA A 23 9.84 21.04 5.27
CA ALA A 23 10.01 21.73 4.00
C ALA A 23 8.98 22.86 3.88
N ARG A 24 9.43 24.10 3.69
CA ARG A 24 8.55 25.29 3.58
C ARG A 24 7.94 25.48 2.18
N ARG A 25 8.34 24.66 1.22
CA ARG A 25 7.87 24.70 -0.18
C ARG A 25 7.71 23.27 -0.68
N TYR A 26 6.77 23.05 -1.60
CA TYR A 26 6.60 21.76 -2.25
C TYR A 26 7.89 21.37 -2.98
N ASN A 27 8.52 20.30 -2.52
CA ASN A 27 9.66 19.68 -3.16
C ASN A 27 9.24 18.29 -3.66
N PRO A 28 9.14 18.09 -4.99
CA PRO A 28 8.77 16.80 -5.56
C PRO A 28 9.67 15.65 -5.07
N PHE A 29 10.98 15.88 -4.95
CA PHE A 29 11.92 14.83 -4.53
C PHE A 29 11.66 14.38 -3.10
N SER A 30 11.46 15.33 -2.17
CA SER A 30 11.15 15.01 -0.77
C SER A 30 9.83 14.26 -0.67
N TYR A 31 8.79 14.72 -1.36
CA TYR A 31 7.47 14.08 -1.37
C TYR A 31 7.54 12.65 -1.89
N TRP A 32 8.15 12.43 -3.05
CA TRP A 32 8.29 11.10 -3.64
C TRP A 32 9.17 10.18 -2.80
N THR A 33 10.21 10.70 -2.15
CA THR A 33 11.06 9.93 -1.23
C THR A 33 10.26 9.46 0.00
N VAL A 34 9.41 10.32 0.58
CA VAL A 34 8.51 9.89 1.66
C VAL A 34 7.55 8.82 1.16
N ILE A 35 6.93 9.00 -0.01
CA ILE A 35 6.03 8.02 -0.62
C ILE A 35 6.70 6.65 -0.84
N LEU A 36 7.94 6.63 -1.30
CA LEU A 36 8.70 5.39 -1.49
C LEU A 36 9.04 4.74 -0.14
N SER A 37 9.59 5.51 0.80
CA SER A 37 9.98 5.01 2.12
C SER A 37 8.79 4.56 2.98
N THR A 38 7.63 5.23 2.91
CA THR A 38 6.41 4.77 3.60
C THR A 38 5.89 3.46 3.03
N SER A 39 6.06 3.23 1.73
CA SER A 39 5.66 1.97 1.10
C SER A 39 6.53 0.81 1.59
N THR A 40 7.85 0.98 1.61
CA THR A 40 8.79 -0.06 2.07
C THR A 40 8.71 -0.30 3.58
N ALA A 41 8.54 0.77 4.37
CA ALA A 41 8.31 0.67 5.81
C ALA A 41 6.98 -0.04 6.10
N GLY A 42 5.91 0.26 5.36
CA GLY A 42 4.60 -0.39 5.52
C GLY A 42 4.66 -1.89 5.25
N THR A 43 5.27 -2.31 4.14
CA THR A 43 5.43 -3.74 3.81
C THR A 43 6.21 -4.49 4.89
N THR A 44 7.34 -3.95 5.34
CA THR A 44 8.16 -4.62 6.37
C THR A 44 7.53 -4.60 7.76
N THR A 45 6.70 -3.60 8.06
CA THR A 45 5.88 -3.58 9.28
C THR A 45 4.79 -4.64 9.22
N SER A 46 4.12 -4.78 8.07
CA SER A 46 3.11 -5.83 7.84
C SER A 46 3.71 -7.22 7.99
N ASP A 47 4.87 -7.46 7.37
CA ASP A 47 5.57 -8.75 7.47
C ASP A 47 5.96 -9.04 8.92
N PHE A 48 6.48 -8.05 9.64
CA PHE A 48 6.84 -8.21 11.05
C PHE A 48 5.62 -8.46 11.95
N MET A 49 4.46 -7.87 11.67
CA MET A 49 3.24 -8.11 12.46
C MET A 49 2.68 -9.53 12.24
N ASN A 50 2.65 -9.98 10.98
CA ASN A 50 1.88 -11.16 10.61
C ASN A 50 2.70 -12.44 10.56
N ARG A 51 3.97 -12.35 10.16
CA ARG A 51 4.85 -13.53 10.00
C ARG A 51 5.45 -13.92 11.35
N ASP A 52 5.75 -15.19 11.50
CA ASP A 52 6.38 -15.79 12.67
C ASP A 52 7.68 -16.52 12.27
N ALA A 53 8.32 -17.13 13.26
CA ALA A 53 9.50 -17.99 13.05
C ALA A 53 9.13 -19.41 12.55
N SER A 54 7.96 -19.63 11.96
CA SER A 54 7.58 -20.97 11.51
C SER A 54 8.31 -21.37 10.22
N ALA A 55 8.42 -22.68 9.98
CA ALA A 55 8.96 -23.25 8.75
C ALA A 55 8.25 -22.79 7.47
N LYS A 56 7.07 -22.15 7.61
CA LYS A 56 6.33 -21.53 6.50
C LYS A 56 7.03 -20.29 5.94
N TYR A 57 7.74 -19.54 6.78
CA TYR A 57 8.40 -18.28 6.40
C TYR A 57 9.93 -18.33 6.51
N LEU A 58 10.49 -19.36 7.15
CA LEU A 58 11.92 -19.62 7.18
C LEU A 58 12.39 -20.27 5.87
N SER A 59 13.52 -19.81 5.33
CA SER A 59 14.23 -20.53 4.28
C SER A 59 14.80 -21.83 4.83
N ASN A 60 14.69 -22.93 4.08
CA ASN A 60 15.14 -24.26 4.47
C ASN A 60 16.51 -24.23 5.17
N GLY A 61 16.56 -24.68 6.43
CA GLY A 61 17.77 -24.76 7.24
C GLY A 61 18.07 -23.55 8.14
N THR A 62 17.23 -22.51 8.13
CA THR A 62 17.39 -21.35 9.01
C THR A 62 16.45 -21.48 10.20
N GLU A 63 16.94 -21.44 11.44
CA GLU A 63 16.09 -21.50 12.66
C GLU A 63 15.65 -20.11 13.16
N LYS A 64 16.24 -19.05 12.60
CA LYS A 64 16.05 -17.65 13.01
C LYS A 64 16.11 -16.72 11.80
N LEU A 65 15.15 -15.83 11.60
CA LEU A 65 15.22 -14.75 10.60
C LEU A 65 16.17 -13.61 11.02
N GLY A 66 17.32 -13.94 11.61
CA GLY A 66 18.33 -12.99 12.10
C GLY A 66 18.17 -12.59 13.57
N TRP A 67 18.69 -11.40 13.90
CA TRP A 67 18.75 -10.87 15.28
C TRP A 67 17.48 -10.09 15.64
N GLY A 68 16.93 -10.34 16.83
CA GLY A 68 15.67 -9.75 17.32
C GLY A 68 14.44 -10.68 17.20
N PRO A 69 13.24 -10.20 17.55
CA PRO A 69 11.99 -10.94 17.36
C PRO A 69 11.78 -11.33 15.89
N GLN A 70 11.26 -12.52 15.62
CA GLN A 70 11.12 -13.03 14.24
C GLN A 70 9.85 -12.54 13.52
N GLY A 71 9.06 -11.73 14.22
CA GLY A 71 7.72 -11.31 13.87
C GLY A 71 6.75 -11.69 14.99
N LEU A 72 5.64 -10.97 15.10
CA LEU A 72 4.68 -11.13 16.19
C LEU A 72 3.80 -12.38 16.00
N GLY A 73 3.75 -12.95 14.79
CA GLY A 73 2.97 -14.15 14.51
C GLY A 73 1.46 -13.97 14.72
N LEU A 74 0.94 -12.73 14.59
CA LEU A 74 -0.48 -12.47 14.77
C LEU A 74 -1.35 -13.16 13.71
N GLY A 75 -0.76 -13.46 12.55
CA GLY A 75 -1.46 -13.92 11.38
C GLY A 75 -2.19 -12.80 10.65
N TYR A 76 -2.29 -12.95 9.34
CA TYR A 76 -2.88 -11.94 8.45
C TYR A 76 -4.31 -11.48 8.79
N PRO A 77 -5.24 -12.35 9.25
CA PRO A 77 -6.59 -11.89 9.60
C PRO A 77 -6.60 -10.90 10.79
N VAL A 78 -5.83 -11.22 11.84
CA VAL A 78 -5.76 -10.39 13.05
C VAL A 78 -4.99 -9.10 12.75
N GLY A 79 -3.88 -9.19 12.02
CA GLY A 79 -3.12 -8.00 11.60
C GLY A 79 -3.96 -7.05 10.73
N ALA A 80 -4.71 -7.58 9.76
CA ALA A 80 -5.62 -6.78 8.94
C ALA A 80 -6.71 -6.11 9.79
N ALA A 81 -7.31 -6.81 10.76
CA ALA A 81 -8.32 -6.24 11.64
C ALA A 81 -7.77 -5.10 12.52
N ILE A 82 -6.56 -5.27 13.07
CA ILE A 82 -5.87 -4.22 13.84
C ILE A 82 -5.60 -3.00 12.96
N LEU A 83 -5.11 -3.21 11.74
CA LEU A 83 -4.77 -2.12 10.81
C LEU A 83 -6.00 -1.39 10.29
N ILE A 84 -7.11 -2.09 10.02
CA ILE A 84 -8.41 -1.47 9.72
C ILE A 84 -8.86 -0.60 10.89
N SER A 85 -8.79 -1.13 12.11
CA SER A 85 -9.19 -0.40 13.32
C SER A 85 -8.34 0.85 13.54
N ALA A 86 -7.03 0.76 13.34
CA ALA A 86 -6.10 1.88 13.42
C ALA A 86 -6.39 2.93 12.34
N LEU A 87 -6.66 2.51 11.10
CA LEU A 87 -6.99 3.41 10.01
C LEU A 87 -8.31 4.16 10.26
N LEU A 88 -9.33 3.45 10.75
CA LEU A 88 -10.60 4.06 11.16
C LEU A 88 -10.42 5.05 12.30
N ALA A 89 -9.60 4.71 13.30
CA ALA A 89 -9.28 5.61 14.40
C ALA A 89 -8.58 6.89 13.90
N ILE A 90 -7.63 6.77 12.96
CA ILE A 90 -6.97 7.94 12.34
C ILE A 90 -7.99 8.81 11.61
N PHE A 91 -8.88 8.22 10.81
CA PHE A 91 -9.91 9.00 10.11
C PHE A 91 -10.91 9.67 11.06
N VAL A 92 -11.28 9.01 12.18
CA VAL A 92 -12.12 9.62 13.21
C VAL A 92 -11.40 10.79 13.87
N VAL A 93 -10.15 10.61 14.30
CA VAL A 93 -9.33 11.70 14.89
C VAL A 93 -9.17 12.86 13.90
N TRP A 94 -8.96 12.57 12.63
CA TRP A 94 -8.86 13.57 11.58
C TRP A 94 -10.16 14.35 11.42
N LYS A 95 -11.30 13.64 11.36
CA LYS A 95 -12.62 14.27 11.28
C LYS A 95 -12.92 15.14 12.50
N LEU A 96 -12.57 14.67 13.70
CA LEU A 96 -12.75 15.41 14.95
C LEU A 96 -11.80 16.62 15.06
N SER A 97 -10.66 16.59 14.38
CA SER A 97 -9.72 17.72 14.35
C SER A 97 -10.20 18.89 13.49
N GLY A 98 -11.30 18.73 12.73
CA GLY A 98 -11.84 19.77 11.84
C GLY A 98 -10.95 20.10 10.64
N MET A 99 -9.94 19.26 10.36
CA MET A 99 -9.01 19.48 9.25
C MET A 99 -9.59 18.92 7.95
N THR A 100 -9.23 19.54 6.84
CA THR A 100 -9.67 19.09 5.50
C THR A 100 -9.15 17.69 5.17
N PHE A 101 -9.99 16.91 4.49
CA PHE A 101 -9.63 15.64 3.88
C PHE A 101 -9.18 15.82 2.41
N GLU A 102 -9.25 17.04 1.90
CA GLU A 102 -8.81 17.38 0.56
C GLU A 102 -7.30 17.53 0.53
N ILE A 103 -6.61 16.62 -0.19
CA ILE A 103 -5.15 16.53 -0.24
C ILE A 103 -4.48 17.85 -0.65
N ARG A 104 -5.14 18.66 -1.49
CA ARG A 104 -4.60 19.92 -2.01
C ARG A 104 -4.48 21.01 -0.95
N ASP A 105 -5.28 20.92 0.11
CA ASP A 105 -5.42 21.98 1.12
C ASP A 105 -4.83 21.57 2.48
N ILE A 106 -4.09 20.46 2.54
CA ILE A 106 -3.38 20.02 3.75
C ILE A 106 -2.11 20.85 3.90
N VAL A 107 -2.23 22.03 4.54
CA VAL A 107 -1.13 22.99 4.73
C VAL A 107 -0.68 23.14 6.19
N THR A 108 -1.28 22.38 7.11
CA THR A 108 -0.95 22.43 8.53
C THR A 108 -0.14 21.21 8.93
N PHE A 109 0.84 21.40 9.83
CA PHE A 109 1.65 20.30 10.35
C PHE A 109 0.80 19.15 10.94
N LYS A 110 -0.28 19.49 11.67
CA LYS A 110 -1.19 18.49 12.24
C LYS A 110 -1.91 17.70 11.14
N GLY A 111 -2.37 18.39 10.09
CA GLY A 111 -3.06 17.76 8.97
C GLY A 111 -2.13 16.86 8.17
N GLU A 112 -0.89 17.32 7.91
CA GLU A 112 0.12 16.52 7.23
C GLU A 112 0.51 15.29 8.06
N ALA A 113 0.65 15.42 9.38
CA ALA A 113 0.94 14.28 10.25
C ALA A 113 -0.17 13.21 10.22
N LEU A 114 -1.45 13.61 10.27
CA LEU A 114 -2.57 12.67 10.14
C LEU A 114 -2.65 12.06 8.75
N PHE A 115 -2.39 12.85 7.71
CA PHE A 115 -2.28 12.36 6.33
C PHE A 115 -1.22 11.26 6.24
N TRP A 116 0.01 11.54 6.64
CA TRP A 116 1.11 10.57 6.56
C TRP A 116 0.91 9.35 7.46
N ALA A 117 0.26 9.51 8.61
CA ALA A 117 -0.15 8.39 9.45
C ALA A 117 -1.16 7.48 8.73
N ALA A 118 -2.19 8.07 8.11
CA ALA A 118 -3.16 7.33 7.30
C ALA A 118 -2.48 6.62 6.12
N ILE A 119 -1.53 7.28 5.45
CA ILE A 119 -0.73 6.67 4.36
C ILE A 119 0.05 5.45 4.87
N LEU A 120 0.79 5.58 5.97
CA LEU A 120 1.60 4.49 6.52
C LEU A 120 0.72 3.29 6.93
N VAL A 121 -0.37 3.54 7.65
CA VAL A 121 -1.28 2.47 8.09
C VAL A 121 -1.98 1.84 6.88
N SER A 122 -2.37 2.62 5.88
CA SER A 122 -2.94 2.13 4.63
C SER A 122 -1.97 1.24 3.84
N ASN A 123 -0.69 1.62 3.76
CA ASN A 123 0.34 0.79 3.11
C ASN A 123 0.53 -0.54 3.84
N THR A 124 0.60 -0.49 5.16
CA THR A 124 0.73 -1.69 6.01
C THR A 124 -0.49 -2.58 5.87
N LEU A 125 -1.70 -2.01 5.91
CA LEU A 125 -2.96 -2.70 5.68
C LEU A 125 -3.01 -3.32 4.29
N GLY A 126 -2.51 -2.62 3.28
CA GLY A 126 -2.49 -3.09 1.90
C GLY A 126 -1.74 -4.40 1.73
N THR A 127 -0.53 -4.48 2.28
CA THR A 127 0.25 -5.73 2.28
C THR A 127 -0.44 -6.80 3.13
N SER A 128 -0.87 -6.47 4.35
CA SER A 128 -1.53 -7.45 5.24
C SER A 128 -2.80 -8.05 4.62
N MET A 129 -3.63 -7.20 4.01
CA MET A 129 -4.88 -7.59 3.36
C MET A 129 -4.61 -8.34 2.04
N GLY A 130 -3.63 -7.91 1.26
CA GLY A 130 -3.26 -8.60 0.02
C GLY A 130 -2.77 -10.02 0.28
N ASP A 131 -1.88 -10.18 1.26
CA ASP A 131 -1.39 -11.48 1.70
C ASP A 131 -2.51 -12.31 2.36
N PHE A 132 -3.41 -11.68 3.14
CA PHE A 132 -4.59 -12.35 3.70
C PHE A 132 -5.48 -12.96 2.60
N LEU A 133 -5.87 -12.12 1.63
CA LEU A 133 -6.73 -12.52 0.52
C LEU A 133 -6.09 -13.63 -0.31
N SER A 134 -4.77 -13.58 -0.48
CA SER A 134 -4.08 -14.52 -1.33
C SER A 134 -3.74 -15.85 -0.65
N ASP A 135 -3.23 -15.81 0.59
CA ASP A 135 -2.68 -16.99 1.27
C ASP A 135 -3.64 -17.64 2.27
N SER A 136 -4.59 -16.88 2.85
CA SER A 136 -5.37 -17.32 4.01
C SER A 136 -6.88 -17.35 3.79
N SER A 137 -7.40 -16.60 2.81
CA SER A 137 -8.84 -16.50 2.56
C SER A 137 -9.43 -17.69 1.77
N GLY A 138 -8.58 -18.49 1.12
CA GLY A 138 -8.98 -19.55 0.20
C GLY A 138 -9.30 -19.08 -1.24
N LEU A 139 -9.24 -17.77 -1.51
CA LEU A 139 -9.48 -17.21 -2.85
C LEU A 139 -8.31 -17.41 -3.84
N GLY A 140 -7.10 -17.64 -3.32
CA GLY A 140 -5.88 -17.66 -4.12
C GLY A 140 -5.50 -16.30 -4.70
N TYR A 141 -4.39 -16.22 -5.42
CA TYR A 141 -3.86 -14.94 -5.93
C TYR A 141 -4.79 -14.29 -6.95
N ALA A 142 -5.31 -15.06 -7.93
CA ALA A 142 -6.26 -14.56 -8.93
C ALA A 142 -7.58 -14.07 -8.30
N GLY A 143 -8.15 -14.84 -7.36
CA GLY A 143 -9.40 -14.49 -6.71
C GLY A 143 -9.28 -13.23 -5.85
N GLY A 144 -8.17 -13.09 -5.11
CA GLY A 144 -7.84 -11.87 -4.38
C GLY A 144 -7.74 -10.65 -5.30
N ALA A 145 -6.99 -10.76 -6.39
CA ALA A 145 -6.84 -9.68 -7.37
C ALA A 145 -8.17 -9.27 -8.01
N LEU A 146 -9.00 -10.25 -8.40
CA LEU A 146 -10.33 -10.01 -8.96
C LEU A 146 -11.26 -9.32 -7.96
N LEU A 147 -11.26 -9.74 -6.69
CA LEU A 147 -12.09 -9.14 -5.65
C LEU A 147 -11.75 -7.67 -5.43
N VAL A 148 -10.46 -7.34 -5.31
CA VAL A 148 -10.03 -5.95 -5.09
C VAL A 148 -10.31 -5.10 -6.33
N THR A 149 -10.01 -5.63 -7.53
CA THR A 149 -10.29 -4.93 -8.80
C THR A 149 -11.79 -4.68 -8.99
N GLY A 150 -12.62 -5.69 -8.71
CA GLY A 150 -14.08 -5.57 -8.77
C GLY A 150 -14.61 -4.53 -7.78
N THR A 151 -14.06 -4.49 -6.57
CA THR A 151 -14.43 -3.48 -5.57
C THR A 151 -14.08 -2.06 -6.05
N ILE A 152 -12.90 -1.86 -6.65
CA ILE A 152 -12.52 -0.58 -7.23
C ILE A 152 -13.43 -0.22 -8.41
N ALA A 153 -13.80 -1.16 -9.27
CA ALA A 153 -14.73 -0.92 -10.37
C ALA A 153 -16.11 -0.47 -9.88
N VAL A 154 -16.61 -1.05 -8.78
CA VAL A 154 -17.83 -0.60 -8.11
C VAL A 154 -17.69 0.82 -7.58
N LEU A 155 -16.55 1.18 -6.96
CA LEU A 155 -16.32 2.55 -6.50
C LEU A 155 -16.31 3.55 -7.65
N VAL A 156 -15.70 3.20 -8.79
CA VAL A 156 -15.72 4.03 -10.00
C VAL A 156 -17.14 4.21 -10.53
N ALA A 157 -17.97 3.16 -10.50
CA ALA A 157 -19.39 3.28 -10.86
C ALA A 157 -20.14 4.22 -9.89
N LEU A 158 -19.86 4.12 -8.59
CA LEU A 158 -20.44 4.99 -7.56
C LEU A 158 -20.00 6.45 -7.69
N MET A 159 -18.90 6.77 -8.39
CA MET A 159 -18.52 8.16 -8.67
C MET A 159 -19.57 8.91 -9.52
N LYS A 160 -20.42 8.18 -10.26
CA LYS A 160 -21.51 8.76 -11.05
C LYS A 160 -22.78 9.02 -10.24
N VAL A 161 -22.82 8.57 -8.98
CA VAL A 161 -24.00 8.65 -8.11
C VAL A 161 -23.94 9.99 -7.33
N PRO A 162 -24.85 10.95 -7.57
CA PRO A 162 -24.80 12.30 -7.00
C PRO A 162 -24.72 12.40 -5.47
N PRO A 163 -25.42 11.58 -4.67
CA PRO A 163 -25.38 11.69 -3.21
C PRO A 163 -24.08 11.19 -2.56
N VAL A 164 -23.19 10.53 -3.30
CA VAL A 164 -22.00 9.91 -2.68
C VAL A 164 -20.86 10.94 -2.57
N PRO A 165 -20.34 11.20 -1.36
CA PRO A 165 -19.24 12.15 -1.20
C PRO A 165 -17.97 11.66 -1.91
N LYS A 166 -17.52 12.41 -2.91
CA LYS A 166 -16.34 12.09 -3.74
C LYS A 166 -15.06 11.92 -2.91
N VAL A 167 -14.93 12.69 -1.83
CA VAL A 167 -13.79 12.59 -0.89
C VAL A 167 -13.75 11.22 -0.22
N LEU A 168 -14.90 10.66 0.17
CA LEU A 168 -14.98 9.33 0.77
C LEU A 168 -14.61 8.25 -0.26
N LEU A 169 -15.19 8.32 -1.48
CA LEU A 169 -14.84 7.40 -2.55
C LEU A 169 -13.35 7.45 -2.89
N PHE A 170 -12.77 8.64 -2.91
CA PHE A 170 -11.34 8.83 -3.11
C PHE A 170 -10.52 8.10 -2.03
N TRP A 171 -10.83 8.30 -0.75
CA TRP A 171 -10.07 7.67 0.33
C TRP A 171 -10.22 6.14 0.34
N ILE A 172 -11.42 5.62 0.08
CA ILE A 172 -11.63 4.17 -0.02
C ILE A 172 -10.85 3.61 -1.21
N ALA A 173 -10.97 4.22 -2.40
CA ALA A 173 -10.24 3.79 -3.58
C ALA A 173 -8.72 3.87 -3.35
N PHE A 174 -8.25 4.96 -2.75
CA PHE A 174 -6.85 5.17 -2.39
C PHE A 174 -6.32 4.05 -1.49
N VAL A 175 -7.04 3.69 -0.44
CA VAL A 175 -6.67 2.58 0.45
C VAL A 175 -6.67 1.26 -0.31
N LEU A 176 -7.67 0.99 -1.15
CA LEU A 176 -7.78 -0.25 -1.92
C LEU A 176 -6.75 -0.41 -3.04
N THR A 177 -6.16 0.68 -3.53
CA THR A 177 -5.07 0.59 -4.53
C THR A 177 -3.85 -0.17 -3.97
N ARG A 178 -3.65 -0.18 -2.65
CA ARG A 178 -2.52 -0.87 -2.01
C ARG A 178 -2.69 -2.39 -1.98
N PRO A 179 -3.80 -2.96 -1.46
CA PRO A 179 -4.11 -4.37 -1.63
C PRO A 179 -4.15 -4.81 -3.09
N LEU A 180 -4.61 -3.93 -4.01
CA LEU A 180 -4.61 -4.24 -5.43
C LEU A 180 -3.19 -4.44 -5.94
N GLY A 181 -2.27 -3.52 -5.63
CA GLY A 181 -0.88 -3.63 -6.04
C GLY A 181 -0.20 -4.89 -5.51
N ALA A 182 -0.46 -5.25 -4.25
CA ALA A 182 0.07 -6.47 -3.64
C ALA A 182 -0.49 -7.73 -4.33
N THR A 183 -1.81 -7.84 -4.44
CA THR A 183 -2.46 -9.03 -5.05
C THR A 183 -2.17 -9.15 -6.54
N ALA A 184 -2.09 -8.06 -7.29
CA ALA A 184 -1.70 -8.08 -8.70
C ALA A 184 -0.22 -8.45 -8.89
N GLY A 185 0.67 -7.96 -8.04
CA GLY A 185 2.09 -8.34 -8.06
C GLY A 185 2.29 -9.82 -7.74
N ASP A 186 1.59 -10.34 -6.74
CA ASP A 186 1.61 -11.76 -6.42
C ASP A 186 0.97 -12.60 -7.53
N PHE A 187 -0.13 -12.14 -8.12
CA PHE A 187 -0.73 -12.80 -9.27
C PHE A 187 0.24 -12.95 -10.44
N LEU A 188 1.09 -11.95 -10.72
CA LEU A 188 2.10 -12.05 -11.78
C LEU A 188 3.26 -12.99 -11.41
N THR A 189 3.74 -12.92 -10.16
CA THR A 189 5.00 -13.58 -9.75
C THR A 189 4.85 -15.03 -9.28
N LYS A 190 3.70 -15.40 -8.71
CA LYS A 190 3.53 -16.67 -7.96
C LYS A 190 3.12 -17.84 -8.88
N PRO A 191 3.34 -19.11 -8.45
CA PRO A 191 3.03 -20.27 -9.26
C PRO A 191 1.55 -20.41 -9.65
N THR A 192 1.31 -21.02 -10.81
CA THR A 192 -0.03 -21.30 -11.34
C THR A 192 -0.88 -22.18 -10.44
N SER A 193 -0.26 -23.06 -9.65
CA SER A 193 -0.94 -23.93 -8.67
C SER A 193 -1.69 -23.17 -7.57
N LYS A 194 -1.32 -21.92 -7.31
CA LYS A 194 -2.02 -21.03 -6.35
C LYS A 194 -2.81 -19.91 -7.04
N GLY A 195 -2.99 -20.02 -8.36
CA GLY A 195 -3.68 -19.03 -9.18
C GLY A 195 -2.84 -17.82 -9.57
N GLY A 196 -1.51 -17.92 -9.57
CA GLY A 196 -0.62 -16.90 -10.19
C GLY A 196 -0.28 -17.24 -11.65
N LEU A 197 0.54 -16.41 -12.30
CA LEU A 197 0.97 -16.54 -13.69
C LEU A 197 2.40 -17.09 -13.84
N ASP A 198 3.11 -17.30 -12.73
CA ASP A 198 4.46 -17.88 -12.67
C ASP A 198 5.50 -17.16 -13.57
N LEU A 199 5.34 -15.85 -13.76
CA LEU A 199 6.26 -15.05 -14.59
C LEU A 199 7.60 -14.80 -13.89
N GLY A 200 7.70 -15.15 -12.60
CA GLY A 200 8.81 -14.82 -11.72
C GLY A 200 9.02 -13.31 -11.57
N THR A 201 10.09 -12.93 -10.89
CA THR A 201 10.41 -11.51 -10.64
C THR A 201 10.75 -10.77 -11.93
N ALA A 202 11.49 -11.40 -12.85
CA ALA A 202 11.93 -10.78 -14.09
C ALA A 202 10.74 -10.52 -15.05
N GLY A 203 9.89 -11.54 -15.28
CA GLY A 203 8.73 -11.40 -16.16
C GLY A 203 7.70 -10.42 -15.60
N SER A 204 7.44 -10.46 -14.29
CA SER A 204 6.54 -9.49 -13.65
C SER A 204 7.05 -8.06 -13.76
N SER A 205 8.36 -7.84 -13.59
CA SER A 205 8.97 -6.52 -13.77
C SER A 205 8.86 -6.03 -15.21
N ALA A 206 9.03 -6.91 -16.20
CA ALA A 206 8.87 -6.57 -17.61
C ALA A 206 7.42 -6.15 -17.95
N VAL A 207 6.42 -6.87 -17.42
CA VAL A 207 5.00 -6.52 -17.58
C VAL A 207 4.70 -5.16 -16.96
N LEU A 208 5.14 -4.92 -15.72
CA LEU A 208 4.93 -3.64 -15.04
C LEU A 208 5.61 -2.47 -15.78
N LEU A 209 6.82 -2.68 -16.29
CA LEU A 209 7.51 -1.68 -17.12
C LEU A 209 6.77 -1.41 -18.42
N ALA A 210 6.30 -2.45 -19.12
CA ALA A 210 5.53 -2.28 -20.35
C ALA A 210 4.23 -1.48 -20.12
N VAL A 211 3.51 -1.78 -19.03
CA VAL A 211 2.31 -1.03 -18.62
C VAL A 211 2.66 0.42 -18.29
N LEU A 212 3.73 0.65 -17.53
CA LEU A 212 4.19 2.01 -17.19
C LEU A 212 4.50 2.83 -18.44
N PHE A 213 5.34 2.31 -19.35
CA PHE A 213 5.69 3.00 -20.58
C PHE A 213 4.47 3.21 -21.49
N GLY A 214 3.54 2.25 -21.55
CA GLY A 214 2.29 2.39 -22.29
C GLY A 214 1.40 3.51 -21.75
N LEU A 215 1.23 3.58 -20.42
CA LEU A 215 0.46 4.64 -19.77
C LEU A 215 1.13 6.01 -19.92
N MET A 216 2.46 6.08 -19.79
CA MET A 216 3.21 7.31 -20.04
C MET A 216 3.04 7.79 -21.49
N ALA A 217 3.20 6.91 -22.47
CA ALA A 217 3.02 7.24 -23.88
C ALA A 217 1.59 7.72 -24.16
N TYR A 218 0.58 7.06 -23.57
CA TYR A 218 -0.81 7.47 -23.66
C TYR A 218 -1.07 8.85 -23.04
N ALA A 219 -0.56 9.10 -21.83
CA ALA A 219 -0.69 10.38 -21.14
C ALA A 219 -0.04 11.52 -21.93
N THR A 220 1.19 11.31 -22.42
CA THR A 220 1.88 12.29 -23.27
C THR A 220 1.15 12.54 -24.58
N ALA A 221 0.57 11.51 -25.20
CA ALA A 221 -0.23 11.66 -26.42
C ALA A 221 -1.53 12.44 -26.16
N GLN A 222 -2.20 12.21 -25.03
CA GLN A 222 -3.36 12.96 -24.59
C GLN A 222 -3.02 14.44 -24.36
N GLU A 223 -1.96 14.74 -23.63
CA GLU A 223 -1.51 16.12 -23.40
C GLU A 223 -1.18 16.84 -24.71
N ARG A 224 -0.48 16.17 -25.64
CA ARG A 224 -0.19 16.74 -26.96
C ARG A 224 -1.44 17.02 -27.78
N ARG A 225 -2.47 16.15 -27.69
CA ARG A 225 -3.77 16.36 -28.36
C ARG A 225 -4.56 17.49 -27.73
N ALA A 226 -4.54 17.61 -26.40
CA ALA A 226 -5.21 18.69 -25.67
C ALA A 226 -4.51 20.05 -25.85
N SER A 227 -3.21 20.04 -26.17
CA SER A 227 -2.40 21.24 -26.40
C SER A 227 -2.27 21.60 -27.89
N ALA A 228 -2.90 20.83 -28.79
CA ALA A 228 -2.95 21.16 -30.21
C ALA A 228 -3.97 22.29 -30.42
N PRO A 229 -3.58 23.42 -31.04
CA PRO A 229 -4.44 24.58 -31.25
C PRO A 229 -5.63 24.31 -32.19
#